data_AF-A0A9W7CRY8-F1
#
_entry.id   AF-A0A9W7CRY8-F1
#
_cell.length_a   1.000
_cell.length_b   1.000
_cell.length_c   1.000
_cell.angle_alpha   90.00
_cell.angle_beta   90.00
_cell.angle_gamma   90.00
#
_symmetry.space_group_name_H-M   'P 1'
#
loop_
_entity.id
_entity.type
_entity.pdbx_description
1 polymer ?
#
loop_
_entity_poly.entity_id
_entity_poly.type
_entity_poly.pdbx_seq_one_letter_code
_entity_poly.pdbx_strand_id
1 'polypeptide(L)'
;MAGWQFLCVALLALLGAVQLAAADEAASNVIVLSSGDFEAKTQAGSGATTGDWLVEFYAPWCGHCKKLAPIYEKVADELKGEVNVAKVDVTANSDLGKRFGIRGFPTVLHFSHGKSYKFAGKRTLDDLAAFARGGFKNVEGEVVGAAPGLLEFATQQALDVKRDFITLLATKKNVLLVTFSGGLLLGLLLGCMCGCCTSRGAKVPKAKKE
;
A
#
# COMPACT_ATOMS: atom_id res chain seq x y z
N MET A 1 53.26 10.08 -7.74
CA MET A 1 52.41 9.29 -8.66
C MET A 1 51.76 8.09 -7.93
N ALA A 2 51.04 8.31 -6.83
CA ALA A 2 50.46 7.23 -6.01
C ALA A 2 48.99 7.46 -5.59
N GLY A 3 48.43 8.67 -5.80
CA GLY A 3 47.07 9.01 -5.35
C GLY A 3 45.94 8.44 -6.20
N TRP A 4 46.19 8.16 -7.48
CA TRP A 4 45.14 7.68 -8.40
C TRP A 4 44.79 6.20 -8.17
N GLN A 5 45.74 5.38 -7.73
CA GLN A 5 45.47 3.97 -7.42
C GLN A 5 44.52 3.80 -6.23
N PHE A 6 44.63 4.65 -5.20
CA PHE A 6 43.75 4.56 -4.03
C PHE A 6 42.29 4.97 -4.33
N LEU A 7 42.08 5.90 -5.26
CA LEU A 7 40.74 6.32 -5.68
C LEU A 7 40.00 5.25 -6.48
N CYS A 8 40.70 4.51 -7.34
CA CYS A 8 40.09 3.41 -8.11
C CYS A 8 39.70 2.21 -7.21
N VAL A 9 40.50 1.88 -6.21
CA VAL A 9 40.19 0.77 -5.28
C VAL A 9 39.00 1.12 -4.37
N ALA A 10 38.89 2.37 -3.92
CA ALA A 10 37.75 2.83 -3.14
C ALA A 10 36.43 2.86 -3.95
N LEU A 11 36.50 3.24 -5.24
CA LEU A 11 35.32 3.25 -6.12
C LEU A 11 34.83 1.83 -6.46
N LEU A 12 35.74 0.89 -6.67
CA LEU A 12 35.41 -0.53 -6.90
C LEU A 12 34.85 -1.19 -5.63
N ALA A 13 35.32 -0.82 -4.45
CA ALA A 13 34.78 -1.32 -3.18
C ALA A 13 33.34 -0.82 -2.92
N LEU A 14 33.02 0.42 -3.30
CA LEU A 14 31.67 0.98 -3.17
C LEU A 14 30.67 0.38 -4.18
N LEU A 15 31.13 0.00 -5.38
CA LEU A 15 30.31 -0.76 -6.33
C LEU A 15 30.08 -2.21 -5.89
N GLY A 16 30.99 -2.81 -5.11
CA GLY A 16 30.84 -4.18 -4.60
C GLY A 16 29.86 -4.33 -3.43
N ALA A 17 29.62 -3.27 -2.65
CA ALA A 17 28.77 -3.34 -1.45
C ALA A 17 27.25 -3.22 -1.72
N VAL A 18 26.84 -2.86 -2.94
CA VAL A 18 25.42 -2.68 -3.30
C VAL A 18 24.74 -3.97 -3.77
N GLN A 19 25.50 -5.03 -4.08
CA GLN A 19 24.97 -6.24 -4.73
C GLN A 19 24.71 -7.43 -3.78
N LEU A 20 24.25 -7.21 -2.54
CA LEU A 20 23.99 -8.32 -1.60
C LEU A 20 22.62 -8.28 -0.90
N ALA A 21 21.55 -8.01 -1.66
CA ALA A 21 20.17 -8.14 -1.15
C ALA A 21 19.21 -8.94 -2.04
N ALA A 22 19.68 -9.63 -3.10
CA ALA A 22 18.80 -10.31 -4.06
C ALA A 22 19.24 -11.75 -4.40
N ALA A 23 19.93 -12.44 -3.49
CA ALA A 23 20.54 -13.75 -3.78
C ALA A 23 19.74 -14.98 -3.30
N ASP A 24 18.49 -14.82 -2.86
CA ASP A 24 17.66 -15.93 -2.33
C ASP A 24 16.33 -16.06 -3.10
N GLU A 25 16.34 -15.87 -4.42
CA GLU A 25 15.13 -15.90 -5.28
C GLU A 25 15.43 -16.49 -6.67
N ALA A 26 16.25 -17.55 -6.76
CA ALA A 26 16.61 -18.11 -8.07
C ALA A 26 16.60 -19.65 -8.15
N ALA A 27 16.41 -20.38 -7.05
CA ALA A 27 16.46 -21.85 -7.05
C ALA A 27 15.21 -22.55 -6.51
N SER A 28 14.18 -21.82 -6.07
CA SER A 28 12.94 -22.43 -5.58
C SER A 28 11.90 -22.54 -6.70
N ASN A 29 11.17 -23.66 -6.79
CA ASN A 29 9.99 -23.79 -7.67
C ASN A 29 8.79 -22.93 -7.20
N VAL A 30 8.94 -22.16 -6.11
CA VAL A 30 7.94 -21.22 -5.59
C VAL A 30 7.94 -19.96 -6.46
N ILE A 31 6.80 -19.65 -7.07
CA ILE A 31 6.62 -18.50 -7.95
C ILE A 31 6.34 -17.24 -7.11
N VAL A 32 7.12 -16.18 -7.29
CA VAL A 32 6.78 -14.89 -6.67
C VAL A 32 5.75 -14.15 -7.52
N LEU A 33 4.63 -13.80 -6.89
CA LEU A 33 3.56 -13.02 -7.51
C LEU A 33 3.49 -11.63 -6.89
N SER A 34 3.24 -10.65 -7.75
CA SER A 34 3.00 -9.25 -7.40
C SER A 34 1.62 -8.82 -7.88
N SER A 35 1.13 -7.67 -7.44
CA SER A 35 -0.17 -7.11 -7.87
C SER A 35 -0.28 -6.95 -9.39
N GLY A 36 0.82 -6.67 -10.09
CA GLY A 36 0.84 -6.52 -11.54
C GLY A 36 0.73 -7.84 -12.32
N ASP A 37 1.26 -8.93 -11.75
CA ASP A 37 1.36 -10.22 -12.44
C ASP A 37 0.30 -11.23 -11.99
N PHE A 38 -0.33 -11.00 -10.82
CA PHE A 38 -1.17 -11.99 -10.16
C PHE A 38 -2.31 -12.46 -11.07
N GLU A 39 -3.09 -11.54 -11.65
CA GLU A 39 -4.19 -11.93 -12.56
C GLU A 39 -3.70 -12.50 -13.88
N ALA A 40 -2.61 -11.97 -14.41
CA ALA A 40 -2.06 -12.44 -15.69
C ALA A 40 -1.63 -13.91 -15.61
N LYS A 41 -1.03 -14.32 -14.48
CA LYS A 41 -0.53 -15.68 -14.26
C LYS A 41 -1.60 -16.62 -13.69
N THR A 42 -2.34 -16.18 -12.68
CA THR A 42 -3.29 -17.05 -11.97
C THR A 42 -4.66 -17.09 -12.64
N GLN A 43 -5.08 -15.99 -13.28
CA GLN A 43 -6.44 -15.80 -13.80
C GLN A 43 -7.52 -16.09 -12.75
N ALA A 44 -7.20 -15.83 -11.48
CA ALA A 44 -8.04 -16.17 -10.35
C ALA A 44 -9.43 -15.52 -10.43
N GLY A 45 -9.56 -14.30 -10.95
CA GLY A 45 -10.85 -13.62 -11.06
C GLY A 45 -11.72 -14.04 -12.25
N SER A 46 -11.12 -14.51 -13.35
CA SER A 46 -11.88 -14.93 -14.54
C SER A 46 -12.32 -16.39 -14.48
N GLY A 47 -11.68 -17.20 -13.63
CA GLY A 47 -11.94 -18.63 -13.51
C GLY A 47 -11.46 -19.47 -14.70
N ALA A 48 -10.80 -18.84 -15.68
CA ALA A 48 -10.10 -19.50 -16.78
C ALA A 48 -8.70 -20.02 -16.36
N THR A 49 -8.46 -20.10 -15.04
CA THR A 49 -7.19 -20.48 -14.39
C THR A 49 -6.45 -21.54 -15.19
N THR A 50 -5.19 -21.25 -15.57
CA THR A 50 -4.32 -22.13 -16.37
C THR A 50 -3.84 -23.38 -15.60
N GLY A 51 -4.51 -23.70 -14.49
CA GLY A 51 -4.15 -24.72 -13.51
C GLY A 51 -4.56 -24.26 -12.12
N ASP A 52 -4.50 -25.16 -11.15
CA ASP A 52 -4.73 -24.84 -9.76
C ASP A 52 -3.51 -24.09 -9.18
N TRP A 53 -3.76 -23.16 -8.24
CA TRP A 53 -2.70 -22.36 -7.61
C TRP A 53 -2.79 -22.43 -6.09
N LEU A 54 -1.70 -22.81 -5.43
CA LEU A 54 -1.53 -22.67 -3.99
C LEU A 54 -0.69 -21.43 -3.71
N VAL A 55 -1.27 -20.42 -3.07
CA VAL A 55 -0.62 -19.12 -2.85
C VAL A 55 -0.48 -18.82 -1.36
N GLU A 56 0.74 -18.58 -0.90
CA GLU A 56 1.04 -18.05 0.43
C GLU A 56 1.07 -16.51 0.42
N PHE A 57 0.20 -15.90 1.21
CA PHE A 57 0.27 -14.49 1.56
C PHE A 57 1.09 -14.32 2.83
N TYR A 58 2.24 -13.65 2.71
CA TYR A 58 3.21 -13.50 3.79
C TYR A 58 3.64 -12.04 4.00
N ALA A 59 4.41 -11.84 5.06
CA ALA A 59 5.13 -10.60 5.33
C ALA A 59 6.58 -10.92 5.72
N PRO A 60 7.59 -10.16 5.25
CA PRO A 60 9.01 -10.49 5.42
C PRO A 60 9.48 -10.45 6.88
N TRP A 61 8.80 -9.70 7.73
CA TRP A 61 9.09 -9.60 9.17
C TRP A 61 8.38 -10.67 10.02
N CYS A 62 7.48 -11.47 9.44
CA CYS A 62 6.71 -12.46 10.19
C CYS A 62 7.53 -13.73 10.48
N GLY A 63 7.81 -13.98 11.76
CA GLY A 63 8.57 -15.17 12.18
C GLY A 63 7.94 -16.51 11.80
N HIS A 64 6.60 -16.61 11.77
CA HIS A 64 5.91 -17.82 11.34
C HIS A 64 6.03 -18.07 9.83
N CYS A 65 6.10 -17.01 9.01
CA CYS A 65 6.33 -17.15 7.57
C CYS A 65 7.75 -17.65 7.29
N LYS A 66 8.75 -17.10 7.99
CA LYS A 66 10.15 -17.57 7.86
C LYS A 66 10.32 -19.05 8.19
N LYS A 67 9.55 -19.57 9.16
CA LYS A 67 9.55 -21.00 9.50
C LYS A 67 8.84 -21.86 8.44
N LEU A 68 7.85 -21.30 7.75
CA LEU A 68 7.10 -21.98 6.70
C LEU A 68 7.87 -22.04 5.37
N ALA A 69 8.66 -21.01 5.05
CA ALA A 69 9.41 -20.89 3.80
C ALA A 69 10.13 -22.19 3.36
N PRO A 70 10.99 -22.84 4.18
CA PRO A 70 11.69 -24.07 3.76
C PRO A 70 10.77 -25.29 3.61
N ILE A 71 9.60 -25.29 4.25
CA ILE A 71 8.58 -26.34 4.06
C ILE A 71 7.82 -26.06 2.75
N TYR A 72 7.51 -24.80 2.49
CA TYR A 72 6.77 -24.37 1.31
C TYR A 72 7.54 -24.59 0.01
N GLU A 73 8.87 -24.44 0.04
CA GLU A 73 9.76 -24.82 -1.07
C GLU A 73 9.65 -26.30 -1.40
N LYS A 74 9.68 -27.18 -0.38
CA LYS A 74 9.51 -28.63 -0.60
C LYS A 74 8.13 -28.98 -1.16
N VAL A 75 7.10 -28.26 -0.71
CA VAL A 75 5.74 -28.41 -1.27
C VAL A 75 5.71 -28.01 -2.74
N ALA A 76 6.41 -26.94 -3.12
CA ALA A 76 6.54 -26.54 -4.52
C ALA A 76 7.28 -27.57 -5.37
N ASP A 77 8.32 -28.20 -4.81
CA ASP A 77 9.05 -29.28 -5.47
C ASP A 77 8.18 -30.52 -5.67
N GLU A 78 7.39 -30.90 -4.66
CA GLU A 78 6.52 -32.07 -4.70
C GLU A 78 5.33 -31.89 -5.64
N LEU A 79 4.72 -30.71 -5.65
CA LEU A 79 3.55 -30.41 -6.48
C LEU A 79 3.91 -29.97 -7.91
N LYS A 80 5.20 -30.02 -8.28
CA LYS A 80 5.69 -29.56 -9.57
C LYS A 80 4.98 -30.27 -10.72
N GLY A 81 4.28 -29.50 -11.55
CA GLY A 81 3.52 -30.00 -12.69
C GLY A 81 2.08 -30.44 -12.37
N GLU A 82 1.70 -30.50 -11.09
CA GLU A 82 0.32 -30.75 -10.65
C GLU A 82 -0.39 -29.44 -10.26
N VAL A 83 0.23 -28.67 -9.35
CA VAL A 83 -0.33 -27.43 -8.80
C VAL A 83 0.77 -26.36 -8.75
N ASN A 84 0.44 -25.16 -9.20
CA ASN A 84 1.39 -24.05 -9.16
C ASN A 84 1.48 -23.51 -7.73
N VAL A 85 2.69 -23.48 -7.17
CA VAL A 85 2.93 -22.97 -5.81
C VAL A 85 3.55 -21.59 -5.89
N ALA A 86 2.98 -20.62 -5.19
CA ALA A 86 3.37 -19.22 -5.27
C ALA A 86 3.34 -18.52 -3.91
N LYS A 87 4.07 -17.39 -3.82
CA LYS A 87 4.07 -16.53 -2.65
C LYS A 87 3.87 -15.06 -3.03
N VAL A 88 3.18 -14.33 -2.17
CA VAL A 88 2.87 -12.90 -2.31
C VAL A 88 3.26 -12.17 -1.04
N ASP A 89 4.15 -11.18 -1.16
CA ASP A 89 4.43 -10.24 -0.08
C ASP A 89 3.31 -9.19 -0.01
N VAL A 90 2.45 -9.28 1.00
CA VAL A 90 1.33 -8.34 1.19
C VAL A 90 1.80 -6.96 1.65
N THR A 91 3.02 -6.84 2.20
CA THR A 91 3.57 -5.54 2.61
C THR A 91 3.92 -4.66 1.42
N ALA A 92 4.40 -5.27 0.34
CA ALA A 92 4.61 -4.60 -0.95
C ALA A 92 3.32 -4.54 -1.80
N ASN A 93 2.44 -5.54 -1.66
CA ASN A 93 1.24 -5.72 -2.50
C ASN A 93 -0.06 -5.61 -1.65
N SER A 94 -0.26 -4.44 -1.03
CA SER A 94 -1.35 -4.23 -0.06
C SER A 94 -2.76 -4.34 -0.66
N ASP A 95 -2.90 -4.10 -1.96
CA ASP A 95 -4.15 -4.22 -2.71
C ASP A 95 -4.62 -5.69 -2.78
N LEU A 96 -3.72 -6.65 -3.02
CA LEU A 96 -4.02 -8.08 -2.97
C LEU A 96 -4.46 -8.50 -1.57
N GLY A 97 -3.77 -7.99 -0.54
CA GLY A 97 -4.16 -8.23 0.85
C GLY A 97 -5.58 -7.77 1.17
N LYS A 98 -5.97 -6.57 0.68
CA LYS A 98 -7.34 -6.05 0.83
C LYS A 98 -8.35 -6.89 0.03
N ARG A 99 -8.02 -7.22 -1.22
CA ARG A 99 -8.90 -7.97 -2.13
C ARG A 99 -9.27 -9.35 -1.60
N PHE A 100 -8.29 -10.06 -1.01
CA PHE A 100 -8.50 -11.40 -0.44
C PHE A 100 -8.75 -11.39 1.07
N GLY A 101 -8.99 -10.23 1.68
CA GLY A 101 -9.31 -10.12 3.10
C GLY A 101 -8.22 -10.66 4.05
N ILE A 102 -6.95 -10.55 3.68
CA ILE A 102 -5.83 -11.08 4.45
C ILE A 102 -5.61 -10.23 5.71
N ARG A 103 -5.99 -10.77 6.87
CA ARG A 103 -5.86 -10.10 8.19
C ARG A 103 -4.66 -10.58 9.02
N GLY A 104 -3.97 -11.63 8.59
CA GLY A 104 -2.88 -12.22 9.34
C GLY A 104 -1.99 -13.12 8.49
N PHE A 105 -0.79 -13.40 9.00
CA PHE A 105 0.26 -14.11 8.27
C PHE A 105 0.76 -15.35 9.03
N PRO A 106 1.17 -16.41 8.33
CA PRO A 106 0.93 -16.66 6.90
C PRO A 106 -0.51 -17.13 6.65
N THR A 107 -1.12 -16.65 5.57
CA THR A 107 -2.41 -17.15 5.08
C THR A 107 -2.19 -17.85 3.74
N VAL A 108 -2.62 -19.10 3.62
CA VAL A 108 -2.50 -19.86 2.38
C VAL A 108 -3.89 -20.03 1.76
N LEU A 109 -4.03 -19.62 0.50
CA LEU A 109 -5.26 -19.78 -0.27
C LEU A 109 -4.96 -20.68 -1.47
N HIS A 110 -5.89 -21.58 -1.77
CA HIS A 110 -5.88 -22.36 -3.00
C HIS A 110 -6.89 -21.76 -3.98
N PHE A 111 -6.47 -21.49 -5.21
CA PHE A 111 -7.31 -20.93 -6.26
C PHE A 111 -7.60 -22.00 -7.30
N SER A 112 -8.89 -22.22 -7.55
CA SER A 112 -9.37 -23.17 -8.55
C SER A 112 -10.72 -22.70 -9.08
N HIS A 113 -10.88 -22.68 -10.41
CA HIS A 113 -12.15 -22.37 -11.09
C HIS A 113 -12.85 -21.08 -10.61
N GLY A 114 -12.09 -20.00 -10.40
CA GLY A 114 -12.65 -18.70 -10.02
C GLY A 114 -13.03 -18.58 -8.53
N LYS A 115 -12.66 -19.59 -7.73
CA LYS A 115 -12.87 -19.62 -6.29
C LYS A 115 -11.55 -19.72 -5.56
N SER A 116 -11.54 -19.19 -4.34
CA SER A 116 -10.44 -19.30 -3.40
C SER A 116 -10.87 -20.12 -2.18
N TYR A 117 -9.99 -20.99 -1.73
CA TYR A 117 -10.22 -21.93 -0.63
C TYR A 117 -9.15 -21.70 0.42
N LYS A 118 -9.57 -21.34 1.63
CA LYS A 118 -8.64 -21.02 2.71
C LYS A 118 -8.13 -22.27 3.39
N PHE A 119 -6.81 -22.43 3.47
CA PHE A 119 -6.21 -23.50 4.25
C PHE A 119 -6.27 -23.21 5.75
N ALA A 120 -6.77 -24.15 6.53
CA ALA A 120 -6.86 -24.06 7.99
C ALA A 120 -6.17 -25.23 8.73
N GLY A 121 -5.46 -26.11 8.00
CA GLY A 121 -4.78 -27.27 8.55
C GLY A 121 -3.42 -26.94 9.19
N LYS A 122 -2.68 -28.00 9.57
CA LYS A 122 -1.31 -27.84 10.05
C LYS A 122 -0.41 -27.51 8.86
N ARG A 123 0.59 -26.65 9.07
CA ARG A 123 1.49 -26.18 8.01
C ARG A 123 2.65 -27.17 7.80
N THR A 124 2.32 -28.43 7.61
CA THR A 124 3.27 -29.50 7.26
C THR A 124 3.27 -29.71 5.74
N LEU A 125 4.30 -30.37 5.24
CA LEU A 125 4.41 -30.69 3.81
C LEU A 125 3.23 -31.55 3.35
N ASP A 126 2.95 -32.65 4.07
CA ASP A 126 1.89 -33.59 3.72
C ASP A 126 0.50 -32.93 3.72
N ASP A 127 0.20 -32.11 4.73
CA ASP A 127 -1.10 -31.45 4.86
C ASP A 127 -1.32 -30.40 3.75
N LEU A 128 -0.28 -29.65 3.36
CA LEU A 128 -0.34 -28.68 2.28
C LEU A 128 -0.47 -29.35 0.92
N ALA A 129 0.30 -30.42 0.67
CA ALA A 129 0.23 -31.19 -0.55
C ALA A 129 -1.14 -31.89 -0.71
N ALA A 130 -1.64 -32.52 0.37
CA ALA A 130 -2.97 -33.14 0.37
C ALA A 130 -4.09 -32.12 0.15
N PHE A 131 -3.96 -30.92 0.73
CA PHE A 131 -4.91 -29.84 0.48
C PHE A 131 -4.92 -29.42 -0.99
N ALA A 132 -3.74 -29.22 -1.59
CA ALA A 132 -3.59 -28.81 -2.98
C ALA A 132 -4.11 -29.86 -3.98
N ARG A 133 -3.91 -31.16 -3.72
CA ARG A 133 -4.37 -32.26 -4.59
C ARG A 133 -5.88 -32.51 -4.56
N GLY A 134 -6.64 -31.81 -3.73
CA GLY A 134 -8.09 -31.91 -3.70
C GLY A 134 -8.75 -31.71 -2.35
N GLY A 135 -7.98 -31.66 -1.25
CA GLY A 135 -8.50 -31.36 0.07
C GLY A 135 -9.23 -30.02 0.15
N PHE A 136 -8.89 -29.06 -0.73
CA PHE A 136 -9.58 -27.77 -0.85
C PHE A 136 -11.08 -27.88 -1.14
N LYS A 137 -11.53 -28.96 -1.78
CA LYS A 137 -12.96 -29.18 -2.10
C LYS A 137 -13.83 -29.38 -0.85
N ASN A 138 -13.22 -29.71 0.29
CA ASN A 138 -13.91 -29.86 1.58
C ASN A 138 -14.06 -28.54 2.34
N VAL A 139 -13.51 -27.44 1.82
CA VAL A 139 -13.61 -26.10 2.41
C VAL A 139 -14.59 -25.26 1.60
N GLU A 140 -15.34 -24.39 2.27
CA GLU A 140 -16.20 -23.43 1.59
C GLU A 140 -15.37 -22.48 0.73
N GLY A 141 -15.64 -22.48 -0.57
CA GLY A 141 -14.93 -21.65 -1.54
C GLY A 141 -15.55 -20.27 -1.65
N GLU A 142 -14.73 -19.23 -1.52
CA GLU A 142 -15.12 -17.84 -1.72
C GLU A 142 -14.88 -17.44 -3.18
N VAL A 143 -15.88 -16.84 -3.83
CA VAL A 143 -15.76 -16.39 -5.22
C VAL A 143 -14.71 -15.29 -5.28
N VAL A 144 -13.72 -15.46 -6.15
CA VAL A 144 -12.68 -14.44 -6.34
C VAL A 144 -13.32 -13.28 -7.09
N GLY A 145 -13.51 -12.16 -6.39
CA GLY A 145 -13.93 -10.92 -7.04
C GLY A 145 -12.94 -10.56 -8.15
N ALA A 146 -13.45 -10.17 -9.32
CA ALA A 146 -12.61 -9.71 -10.42
C ALA A 146 -11.63 -8.64 -9.92
N ALA A 147 -10.39 -8.66 -10.39
CA ALA A 147 -9.48 -7.56 -10.09
C ALA A 147 -10.15 -6.26 -10.52
N PRO A 148 -10.04 -5.18 -9.71
CA PRO A 148 -10.64 -3.90 -10.07
C PRO A 148 -10.16 -3.53 -11.47
N GLY A 149 -11.08 -3.49 -12.42
CA GLY A 149 -10.76 -3.19 -13.81
C GLY A 149 -10.15 -1.79 -13.93
N LEU A 150 -9.56 -1.48 -15.08
CA LEU A 150 -9.02 -0.13 -15.36
C LEU A 150 -10.09 0.95 -15.16
N LEU A 151 -11.34 0.64 -15.52
CA LEU A 151 -12.49 1.52 -15.29
C LEU A 151 -12.80 1.68 -13.79
N GLU A 152 -12.71 0.60 -13.02
CA GLU A 152 -12.88 0.60 -11.56
C GLU A 152 -11.78 1.43 -10.89
N PHE A 153 -10.53 1.31 -11.34
CA PHE A 153 -9.41 2.11 -10.84
C PHE A 153 -9.61 3.60 -11.17
N ALA A 154 -10.09 3.91 -12.38
CA ALA A 154 -10.43 5.25 -12.79
C ALA A 154 -11.61 5.84 -11.97
N THR A 155 -12.63 5.04 -11.66
CA THR A 155 -13.74 5.48 -10.79
C THR A 155 -13.29 5.66 -9.35
N GLN A 156 -12.40 4.81 -8.82
CA GLN A 156 -11.85 4.97 -7.47
C GLN A 156 -11.07 6.30 -7.36
N GLN A 157 -10.23 6.62 -8.35
CA GLN A 157 -9.52 7.90 -8.39
C GLN A 157 -10.49 9.09 -8.48
N ALA A 158 -11.54 8.99 -9.31
CA ALA A 158 -12.55 10.04 -9.42
C ALA A 158 -13.33 10.24 -8.10
N LEU A 159 -13.63 9.14 -7.38
CA LEU A 159 -14.31 9.20 -6.08
C LEU A 159 -13.43 9.75 -4.98
N ASP A 160 -12.14 9.42 -4.95
CA ASP A 160 -11.18 9.97 -3.99
C ASP A 160 -10.95 11.46 -4.24
N VAL A 161 -10.76 11.89 -5.49
CA VAL A 161 -10.68 13.32 -5.85
C VAL A 161 -11.97 14.05 -5.44
N LYS A 162 -13.14 13.43 -5.64
CA LYS A 162 -14.42 14.02 -5.24
C LYS A 162 -14.55 14.12 -3.72
N ARG A 163 -14.10 13.10 -2.96
CA ARG A 163 -14.12 13.12 -1.48
C ARG A 163 -13.15 14.17 -0.94
N ASP A 164 -11.98 14.28 -1.52
CA ASP A 164 -11.00 15.31 -1.19
C ASP A 164 -11.56 16.69 -1.48
N PHE A 165 -12.19 16.88 -2.65
CA PHE A 165 -12.82 18.15 -3.00
C PHE A 165 -13.96 18.49 -2.03
N ILE A 166 -14.80 17.53 -1.63
CA ILE A 166 -15.86 17.74 -0.63
C ILE A 166 -15.26 18.10 0.74
N THR A 167 -14.19 17.44 1.14
CA THR A 167 -13.50 17.71 2.41
C THR A 167 -12.83 19.09 2.39
N LEU A 168 -12.28 19.50 1.25
CA LEU A 168 -11.68 20.80 1.01
C LEU A 168 -12.73 21.91 0.96
N LEU A 169 -13.91 21.64 0.40
CA LEU A 169 -15.07 22.55 0.45
C LEU A 169 -15.66 22.65 1.87
N ALA A 170 -15.70 21.54 2.62
CA ALA A 170 -16.17 21.52 4.01
C ALA A 170 -15.21 22.29 4.94
N THR A 171 -13.91 22.15 4.76
CA THR A 171 -12.89 22.91 5.50
C THR A 171 -12.82 24.37 5.07
N LYS A 172 -13.09 24.69 3.80
CA LYS A 172 -13.14 26.09 3.32
C LYS A 172 -14.22 26.94 3.96
N LYS A 173 -15.35 26.38 4.41
CA LYS A 173 -16.32 27.15 5.21
C LYS A 173 -15.70 27.64 6.52
N ASN A 174 -14.87 26.82 7.17
CA ASN A 174 -14.15 27.22 8.38
C ASN A 174 -12.95 28.14 8.06
N VAL A 175 -12.21 27.90 6.98
CA VAL A 175 -11.08 28.77 6.56
C VAL A 175 -11.58 30.17 6.15
N LEU A 176 -12.65 30.25 5.36
CA LEU A 176 -13.23 31.53 4.96
C LEU A 176 -13.75 32.30 6.19
N LEU A 177 -14.43 31.63 7.12
CA LEU A 177 -14.94 32.23 8.35
C LEU A 177 -13.81 32.67 9.31
N VAL A 178 -12.71 31.92 9.40
CA VAL A 178 -11.50 32.30 10.16
C VAL A 178 -10.79 33.49 9.53
N THR A 179 -10.68 33.57 8.20
CA THR A 179 -10.07 34.72 7.52
C THR A 179 -10.95 35.98 7.56
N PHE A 180 -12.28 35.83 7.50
CA PHE A 180 -13.21 36.96 7.58
C PHE A 180 -13.30 37.52 9.00
N SER A 181 -13.34 36.65 10.02
CA SER A 181 -13.33 37.08 11.42
C SER A 181 -11.98 37.68 11.82
N GLY A 182 -10.86 37.07 11.40
CA GLY A 182 -9.52 37.60 11.62
C GLY A 182 -9.28 38.94 10.91
N GLY A 183 -9.75 39.08 9.67
CA GLY A 183 -9.68 40.33 8.92
C GLY A 183 -10.54 41.45 9.50
N LEU A 184 -11.74 41.13 9.99
CA LEU A 184 -12.63 42.10 10.63
C LEU A 184 -12.09 42.58 11.99
N LEU A 185 -11.53 41.68 12.80
CA LEU A 185 -10.87 42.01 14.07
C LEU A 185 -9.61 42.87 13.86
N LEU A 186 -8.78 42.52 12.87
CA LEU A 186 -7.59 43.30 12.54
C LEU A 186 -7.95 44.68 11.98
N GLY A 187 -9.01 44.76 11.17
CA GLY A 187 -9.56 46.03 10.66
C GLY A 187 -10.12 46.94 11.76
N LEU A 188 -10.84 46.38 12.74
CA LEU A 188 -11.34 47.12 13.90
C LEU A 188 -10.19 47.63 14.80
N LEU A 189 -9.14 46.82 14.99
CA LEU A 189 -7.96 47.22 15.74
C LEU A 189 -7.19 48.36 15.05
N LEU A 190 -6.99 48.28 13.74
CA LEU A 190 -6.32 49.33 12.95
C LEU A 190 -7.19 50.61 12.85
N GLY A 191 -8.52 50.46 12.78
CA GLY A 191 -9.46 51.59 12.80
C GLY A 191 -9.45 52.36 14.13
N CYS A 192 -9.29 51.66 15.26
CA CYS A 192 -9.15 52.29 16.57
C CYS A 192 -7.86 53.11 16.71
N MET A 193 -6.77 52.72 16.03
CA MET A 193 -5.53 53.48 16.03
C MET A 193 -5.59 54.78 15.22
N CYS A 194 -6.52 54.87 14.25
CA CYS A 194 -6.72 56.08 13.45
C CYS A 194 -7.71 57.09 14.10
N GLY A 195 -8.60 56.62 14.99
CA GLY A 195 -9.59 57.46 15.69
C GLY A 195 -9.03 58.32 16.83
N CYS A 196 -7.85 58.01 17.36
CA CYS A 196 -7.24 58.79 18.46
C CYS A 196 -6.39 59.99 18.01
N CYS A 197 -6.10 60.17 16.72
CA CYS A 197 -5.25 61.28 16.26
C CYS A 197 -6.03 62.56 15.85
N THR A 198 -7.35 62.54 15.77
CA THR A 198 -8.14 63.69 15.25
C THR A 198 -9.14 64.26 16.25
N SER A 199 -8.77 64.40 17.54
CA SER A 199 -9.55 65.26 18.45
C SER A 199 -8.73 65.89 19.58
N ARG A 200 -8.01 66.98 19.26
CA ARG A 200 -8.03 68.24 20.04
C ARG A 200 -7.11 69.29 19.39
N GLY A 201 -7.63 69.96 18.37
CA GLY A 201 -7.16 71.29 18.00
C GLY A 201 -7.54 72.27 19.11
N ALA A 202 -6.53 72.84 19.76
CA ALA A 202 -6.69 73.91 20.74
C ALA A 202 -7.22 75.18 20.04
N LYS A 203 -8.33 75.74 20.55
CA LYS A 203 -8.82 77.06 20.15
C LYS A 203 -7.87 78.13 20.70
N VAL A 204 -7.30 78.95 19.80
CA VAL A 204 -6.55 80.18 20.13
C VAL A 204 -7.54 81.32 20.42
N PRO A 205 -7.47 82.02 21.56
CA PRO A 205 -8.35 83.16 21.85
C PRO A 205 -7.94 84.40 21.05
N LYS A 206 -8.93 85.08 20.44
CA LYS A 206 -8.76 86.37 19.74
C LYS A 206 -8.48 87.49 20.74
N ALA A 207 -7.39 88.22 20.50
CA ALA A 207 -7.06 89.46 21.20
C ALA A 207 -7.92 90.63 20.68
N LYS A 208 -8.47 91.39 21.62
CA LYS A 208 -9.08 92.72 21.47
C LYS A 208 -8.01 93.73 21.04
N LYS A 209 -8.30 94.56 20.04
CA LYS A 209 -7.71 95.90 19.88
C LYS A 209 -8.83 96.85 19.47
N GLU A 210 -8.75 98.03 20.08
CA GLU A 210 -9.69 99.15 20.11
C GLU A 210 -10.13 99.67 18.74
#